data_AF-A0A1I8MWI4-F1
#
_entry.id   AF-A0A1I8MWI4-F1
#
_cell.length_a   1.000
_cell.length_b   1.000
_cell.length_c   1.000
_cell.angle_alpha   90.00
_cell.angle_beta   90.00
_cell.angle_gamma   90.00
#
_symmetry.space_group_name_H-M   'P 1'
#
loop_
_entity.id
_entity.type
_entity.pdbx_description
1 polymer ?
#
loop_
_entity_poly.entity_id
_entity_poly.type
_entity_poly.pdbx_seq_one_letter_code
_entity_poly.pdbx_strand_id
1 'polypeptide(L)'
;MAKLFILSVVATVALVQVCSAVHLGEALNNNIRQHLSLYDSFAKSPDAVKFSGDLKKLMEITEGALKIENVDEKENTINNLHTHFSADFNSWIALKLEEAEVNEDIQGAITFYSQLLKQKSSHEAEIKKTITTLETLLKENDLQKKEKEYLGLSNNFSPEFAAYLKTSSLPVINDTLQKTIKFFDSVLAQKEGKFVKEITELKAMVEGVLGESASIEEKNRVLGEVTSANNNKELHAYLTKKHIELS
;
A
#
# COMPACT_ATOMS: atom_id res chain seq x y z
N MET A 1 -2.34 21.74 27.69
CA MET A 1 -1.09 20.97 27.78
C MET A 1 -1.42 19.49 27.71
N ALA A 2 -1.32 18.88 26.54
CA ALA A 2 -1.36 17.44 26.37
C ALA A 2 -0.12 17.06 25.56
N LYS A 3 0.90 16.59 26.27
CA LYS A 3 2.07 15.92 25.70
C LYS A 3 1.56 14.56 25.19
N LEU A 4 1.31 14.44 23.89
CA LEU A 4 1.13 13.14 23.26
C LEU A 4 2.46 12.71 22.68
N PHE A 5 2.96 11.63 23.27
CA PHE A 5 4.17 10.90 22.90
C PHE A 5 4.13 10.51 21.42
N ILE A 6 4.87 11.22 20.57
CA ILE A 6 5.27 10.70 19.25
C ILE A 6 6.61 10.00 19.47
N LEU A 7 6.52 8.78 19.98
CA LEU A 7 7.66 7.93 20.31
C LEU A 7 7.28 6.49 19.97
N SER A 8 6.91 6.20 18.71
CA SER A 8 6.61 4.83 18.24
C SER A 8 6.19 4.72 16.77
N VAL A 9 6.90 5.30 15.78
CA VAL A 9 6.66 4.96 14.35
C VAL A 9 7.96 4.95 13.55
N VAL A 10 8.95 4.20 14.05
CA VAL A 10 9.96 3.60 13.18
C VAL A 10 9.88 2.10 13.48
N ALA A 11 9.46 1.32 12.48
CA ALA A 11 9.46 -0.15 12.48
C ALA A 11 8.36 -0.92 13.25
N THR A 12 7.08 -0.58 13.08
CA THR A 12 6.00 -1.55 13.41
C THR A 12 4.80 -1.40 12.49
N VAL A 13 4.92 -1.85 11.23
CA VAL A 13 3.76 -2.23 10.43
C VAL A 13 4.00 -3.65 9.89
N ALA A 14 3.23 -4.58 10.49
CA ALA A 14 2.88 -5.91 10.00
C ALA A 14 3.96 -7.01 9.87
N LEU A 15 4.58 -7.42 10.99
CA LEU A 15 5.06 -8.80 11.17
C LEU A 15 3.99 -9.64 11.91
N VAL A 16 2.85 -9.89 11.26
CA VAL A 16 1.96 -10.99 11.69
C VAL A 16 1.42 -11.71 10.48
N GLN A 17 2.23 -12.62 9.92
CA GLN A 17 1.72 -13.88 9.36
C GLN A 17 2.73 -14.99 9.70
N VAL A 18 2.28 -15.93 10.52
CA VAL A 18 3.01 -17.14 10.89
C VAL A 18 3.13 -18.00 9.63
N CYS A 19 4.30 -17.99 9.00
CA CYS A 19 4.73 -18.96 7.99
C CYS A 19 6.26 -19.06 8.03
N SER A 20 6.81 -20.24 7.71
CA SER A 20 8.21 -20.65 7.94
C SER A 20 9.28 -19.60 7.58
N ALA A 21 10.52 -19.74 8.10
CA ALA A 21 11.63 -18.79 7.89
C ALA A 21 11.89 -18.41 6.41
N VAL A 22 11.49 -19.26 5.45
CA VAL A 22 11.54 -19.02 4.00
C VAL A 22 10.47 -17.99 3.54
N HIS A 23 9.32 -17.89 4.20
CA HIS A 23 8.32 -16.84 3.97
C HIS A 23 8.73 -15.52 4.64
N LEU A 24 9.32 -15.57 5.83
CA LEU A 24 9.80 -14.37 6.53
C LEU A 24 10.95 -13.68 5.78
N GLY A 25 11.93 -14.44 5.29
CA GLY A 25 13.04 -13.88 4.53
C GLY A 25 12.62 -13.23 3.20
N GLU A 26 11.59 -13.77 2.55
CA GLU A 26 11.06 -13.22 1.30
C GLU A 26 10.14 -12.03 1.53
N ALA A 27 9.28 -12.08 2.56
CA ALA A 27 8.49 -10.92 2.99
C ALA A 27 9.39 -9.73 3.36
N LEU A 28 10.47 -9.99 4.10
CA LEU A 28 11.46 -8.98 4.45
C LEU A 28 12.19 -8.44 3.21
N ASN A 29 12.55 -9.29 2.25
CA ASN A 29 13.12 -8.83 0.97
C ASN A 29 12.15 -7.94 0.17
N ASN A 30 10.86 -8.27 0.15
CA ASN A 30 9.85 -7.47 -0.53
C ASN A 30 9.67 -6.11 0.15
N ASN A 31 9.62 -6.09 1.49
CA ASN A 31 9.60 -4.86 2.27
C ASN A 31 10.84 -3.98 2.02
N ILE A 32 12.03 -4.57 1.98
CA ILE A 32 13.28 -3.84 1.67
C ILE A 32 13.22 -3.23 0.26
N ARG A 33 12.71 -3.96 -0.75
CA ARG A 33 12.54 -3.43 -2.11
C ARG A 33 11.52 -2.29 -2.18
N GLN A 34 10.45 -2.37 -1.39
CA GLN A 34 9.47 -1.28 -1.26
C GLN A 34 10.15 -0.01 -0.72
N HIS A 35 10.90 -0.14 0.38
CA HIS A 35 11.63 0.99 0.95
C HIS A 35 12.64 1.60 -0.03
N LEU A 36 13.39 0.77 -0.78
CA LEU A 36 14.30 1.28 -1.82
C LEU A 36 13.58 2.07 -2.91
N SER A 37 12.40 1.63 -3.36
CA SER A 37 11.61 2.37 -4.35
C SER A 37 11.10 3.70 -3.79
N LEU A 38 10.69 3.73 -2.52
CA LEU A 38 10.28 4.96 -1.85
C LEU A 38 11.45 5.95 -1.73
N TYR A 39 12.62 5.47 -1.31
CA TYR A 39 13.82 6.31 -1.19
C TYR A 39 14.26 6.88 -2.54
N ASP A 40 14.20 6.10 -3.62
CA ASP A 40 14.45 6.59 -4.98
C ASP A 40 13.45 7.67 -5.41
N SER A 41 12.18 7.55 -5.00
CA SER A 41 11.17 8.59 -5.22
C SER A 41 11.51 9.86 -4.43
N PHE A 42 11.85 9.73 -3.15
CA PHE A 42 12.22 10.85 -2.29
C PHE A 42 13.46 11.59 -2.81
N ALA A 43 14.41 10.88 -3.42
CA ALA A 43 15.61 11.49 -4.01
C ALA A 43 15.30 12.48 -5.15
N LYS A 44 14.11 12.39 -5.75
CA LYS A 44 13.65 13.29 -6.82
C LYS A 44 12.92 14.52 -6.27
N SER A 45 12.62 14.56 -4.98
CA SER A 45 11.90 15.67 -4.35
C SER A 45 12.84 16.89 -4.19
N PRO A 46 12.38 18.13 -4.46
CA PRO A 46 13.21 19.33 -4.37
C PRO A 46 13.84 19.57 -2.99
N ASP A 47 13.17 19.12 -1.93
CA ASP A 47 13.61 19.23 -0.54
C ASP A 47 14.66 18.18 -0.13
N ALA A 48 14.88 17.15 -0.95
CA ALA A 48 15.88 16.12 -0.69
C ALA A 48 17.33 16.59 -0.94
N VAL A 49 17.53 17.75 -1.57
CA VAL A 49 18.87 18.29 -1.90
C VAL A 49 19.77 18.37 -0.67
N LYS A 50 19.22 18.84 0.46
CA LYS A 50 19.93 18.96 1.75
C LYS A 50 20.37 17.60 2.32
N PHE A 51 19.67 16.53 1.98
CA PHE A 51 19.85 15.19 2.53
C PHE A 51 20.37 14.16 1.51
N SER A 52 20.74 14.60 0.31
CA SER A 52 21.14 13.72 -0.80
C SER A 52 22.24 12.71 -0.45
N GLY A 53 23.24 13.12 0.34
CA GLY A 53 24.31 12.22 0.81
C GLY A 53 23.81 11.15 1.78
N ASP A 54 23.00 11.53 2.77
CA ASP A 54 22.41 10.60 3.73
C ASP A 54 21.40 9.66 3.07
N LEU A 55 20.61 10.16 2.12
CA LEU A 55 19.65 9.35 1.35
C LEU A 55 20.35 8.31 0.48
N LYS A 56 21.45 8.69 -0.18
CA LYS A 56 22.28 7.73 -0.93
C LYS A 56 22.82 6.64 -0.01
N LYS A 57 23.35 7.02 1.15
CA LYS A 57 23.85 6.07 2.16
C LYS A 57 22.74 5.17 2.71
N LEU A 58 21.53 5.70 2.93
CA LEU A 58 20.35 4.92 3.33
C LEU A 58 20.02 3.85 2.28
N MET A 59 19.98 4.23 1.01
CA MET A 59 19.75 3.29 -0.09
C MET A 59 20.85 2.23 -0.18
N GLU A 60 22.12 2.60 -0.03
CA GLU A 60 23.25 1.66 -0.07
C GLU A 60 23.19 0.62 1.06
N ILE A 61 22.89 1.04 2.30
CA ILE A 61 22.76 0.10 3.44
C ILE A 61 21.53 -0.80 3.25
N THR A 62 20.42 -0.23 2.81
CA THR A 62 19.16 -0.96 2.57
C THR A 62 19.30 -1.97 1.43
N GLU A 63 20.00 -1.62 0.35
CA GLU A 63 20.34 -2.55 -0.74
C GLU A 63 21.33 -3.63 -0.27
N GLY A 64 22.29 -3.25 0.59
CA GLY A 64 23.19 -4.19 1.25
C GLY A 64 22.44 -5.27 2.03
N ALA A 65 21.36 -4.91 2.72
CA ALA A 65 20.54 -5.84 3.48
C ALA A 65 19.90 -6.94 2.61
N LEU A 66 19.62 -6.70 1.33
CA LEU A 66 19.12 -7.74 0.41
C LEU A 66 20.11 -8.89 0.20
N LYS A 67 21.41 -8.65 0.41
CA LYS A 67 22.48 -9.63 0.23
C LYS A 67 22.71 -10.49 1.47
N ILE A 68 22.06 -10.16 2.60
CA ILE A 68 22.16 -10.92 3.84
C ILE A 68 21.26 -12.15 3.72
N GLU A 69 21.81 -13.36 3.87
CA GLU A 69 21.02 -14.60 3.79
C GLU A 69 20.31 -14.91 5.11
N ASN A 70 20.93 -14.55 6.24
CA ASN A 70 20.36 -14.73 7.57
C ASN A 70 19.23 -13.72 7.83
N VAL A 71 18.03 -14.23 8.18
CA VAL A 71 16.84 -13.40 8.39
C VAL A 71 16.99 -12.49 9.62
N ASP A 72 17.50 -13.00 10.72
CA ASP A 72 17.66 -12.24 11.97
C ASP A 72 18.69 -11.11 11.81
N GLU A 73 19.79 -11.38 11.12
CA GLU A 73 20.82 -10.38 10.81
C GLU A 73 20.29 -9.30 9.87
N LYS A 74 19.48 -9.69 8.88
CA LYS A 74 18.81 -8.77 7.95
C LYS A 74 17.81 -7.89 8.67
N GLU A 75 16.95 -8.47 9.48
CA GLU A 75 15.96 -7.75 10.28
C GLU A 75 16.65 -6.77 11.24
N ASN A 76 17.71 -7.21 11.92
CA ASN A 76 18.49 -6.36 12.79
C ASN A 76 19.15 -5.19 12.02
N THR A 77 19.62 -5.41 10.79
CA THR A 77 20.16 -4.35 9.93
C THR A 77 19.10 -3.30 9.62
N ILE A 78 17.90 -3.73 9.23
CA ILE A 78 16.78 -2.83 8.87
C ILE A 78 16.29 -2.06 10.10
N ASN A 79 16.07 -2.73 11.23
CA ASN A 79 15.56 -2.10 12.45
C ASN A 79 16.52 -1.06 13.04
N ASN A 80 17.82 -1.18 12.76
CA ASN A 80 18.85 -0.24 13.26
C ASN A 80 19.31 0.80 12.23
N LEU A 81 18.67 0.89 11.05
CA LEU A 81 19.02 1.89 10.01
C LEU A 81 19.10 3.31 10.58
N HIS A 82 18.16 3.68 11.44
CA HIS A 82 18.07 5.01 12.06
C HIS A 82 19.35 5.41 12.85
N THR A 83 20.11 4.45 13.37
CA THR A 83 21.33 4.74 14.16
C THR A 83 22.49 5.26 13.30
N HIS A 84 22.43 5.09 11.97
CA HIS A 84 23.48 5.48 11.04
C HIS A 84 23.39 6.94 10.58
N PHE A 85 22.38 7.68 11.01
CA PHE A 85 22.03 9.00 10.51
C PHE A 85 21.74 10.02 11.62
N SER A 86 21.73 11.29 11.22
CA SER A 86 21.39 12.40 12.12
C SER A 86 19.90 12.39 12.49
N ALA A 87 19.56 13.01 13.63
CA ALA A 87 18.17 13.19 14.06
C ALA A 87 17.35 14.00 13.03
N ASP A 88 17.97 15.00 12.41
CA ASP A 88 17.34 15.82 11.36
C ASP A 88 16.97 14.97 10.13
N PHE A 89 17.89 14.12 9.65
CA PHE A 89 17.62 13.22 8.52
C PHE A 89 16.57 12.18 8.88
N ASN A 90 16.69 11.56 10.07
CA ASN A 90 15.71 10.58 10.55
C ASN A 90 14.30 11.18 10.68
N SER A 91 14.19 12.43 11.10
CA SER A 91 12.89 13.12 11.15
C SER A 91 12.34 13.39 9.76
N TRP A 92 13.20 13.80 8.82
CA TRP A 92 12.80 14.05 7.44
C TRP A 92 12.35 12.78 6.72
N ILE A 93 13.10 11.67 6.85
CA ILE A 93 12.74 10.41 6.19
C ILE A 93 11.46 9.81 6.77
N ALA A 94 11.25 9.93 8.09
CA ALA A 94 10.01 9.49 8.74
C ALA A 94 8.80 10.26 8.18
N LEU A 95 8.91 11.59 8.07
CA LEU A 95 7.86 12.42 7.48
C LEU A 95 7.59 12.07 6.02
N LYS A 96 8.62 11.73 5.24
CA LYS A 96 8.45 11.29 3.84
C LYS A 96 7.76 9.93 3.71
N LEU A 97 8.06 9.01 4.62
CA LEU A 97 7.38 7.71 4.67
C LEU A 97 5.91 7.88 5.05
N GLU A 98 5.60 8.70 6.05
CA GLU A 98 4.23 9.02 6.45
C GLU A 98 3.46 9.72 5.31
N GLU A 99 4.12 10.66 4.61
CA GLU A 99 3.56 11.31 3.42
C GLU A 99 3.24 10.28 2.30
N ALA A 100 4.12 9.31 2.08
CA ALA A 100 3.92 8.27 1.07
C ALA A 100 2.74 7.36 1.42
N GLU A 101 2.60 6.97 2.69
CA GLU A 101 1.50 6.14 3.19
C GLU A 101 0.14 6.85 3.01
N VAL A 102 0.04 8.11 3.44
CA VAL A 102 -1.19 8.89 3.26
C VAL A 102 -1.52 9.10 1.77
N ASN A 103 -0.52 9.29 0.92
CA ASN A 103 -0.74 9.40 -0.53
C ASN A 103 -1.23 8.07 -1.14
N GLU A 104 -0.72 6.93 -0.68
CA GLU A 104 -1.17 5.61 -1.12
C GLU A 104 -2.64 5.37 -0.73
N ASP A 105 -3.02 5.71 0.49
CA ASP A 105 -4.41 5.63 0.96
C ASP A 105 -5.35 6.48 0.10
N ILE A 106 -4.98 7.75 -0.17
CA ILE A 106 -5.75 8.65 -1.01
C ILE A 106 -5.88 8.07 -2.44
N GLN A 107 -4.82 7.49 -2.99
CA GLN A 107 -4.85 6.86 -4.31
C GLN A 107 -5.73 5.60 -4.34
N GLY A 108 -5.73 4.83 -3.26
CA GLY A 108 -6.66 3.71 -3.05
C GLY A 108 -8.11 4.18 -3.06
N ALA A 109 -8.42 5.27 -2.35
CA ALA A 109 -9.74 5.88 -2.35
C ALA A 109 -10.15 6.38 -3.75
N ILE A 110 -9.27 7.07 -4.49
CA ILE A 110 -9.54 7.50 -5.88
C ILE A 110 -9.89 6.30 -6.76
N THR A 111 -9.13 5.21 -6.62
CA THR A 111 -9.35 3.96 -7.38
C THR A 111 -10.73 3.40 -7.10
N PHE A 112 -11.11 3.33 -5.81
CA PHE A 112 -12.43 2.88 -5.37
C PHE A 112 -13.57 3.73 -5.96
N TYR A 113 -13.52 5.06 -5.80
CA TYR A 113 -14.58 5.94 -6.33
C TYR A 113 -14.63 5.92 -7.86
N SER A 114 -13.49 5.78 -8.53
CA SER A 114 -13.43 5.64 -10.00
C SER A 114 -14.08 4.34 -10.48
N GLN A 115 -13.96 3.25 -9.71
CA GLN A 115 -14.67 2.00 -10.01
C GLN A 115 -16.17 2.16 -9.81
N LEU A 116 -16.62 2.81 -8.72
CA LEU A 116 -18.03 3.12 -8.51
C LEU A 116 -18.62 3.97 -9.64
N LEU A 117 -17.84 4.91 -10.20
CA LEU A 117 -18.28 5.75 -11.31
C LEU A 117 -18.65 4.93 -12.56
N LYS A 118 -18.00 3.77 -12.77
CA LYS A 118 -18.29 2.87 -13.90
C LYS A 118 -19.63 2.16 -13.79
N GLN A 119 -20.25 2.14 -12.60
CA GLN A 119 -21.46 1.37 -12.31
C GLN A 119 -22.77 2.09 -12.64
N LYS A 120 -22.72 3.33 -13.16
CA LYS A 120 -23.88 4.17 -13.47
C LYS A 120 -24.90 4.24 -12.32
N SER A 121 -24.60 5.06 -11.32
CA SER A 121 -25.48 5.28 -10.16
C SER A 121 -26.13 6.66 -10.17
N SER A 122 -27.19 6.84 -9.38
CA SER A 122 -27.81 8.15 -9.11
C SER A 122 -26.87 9.13 -8.39
N HIS A 123 -25.73 8.66 -7.89
CA HIS A 123 -24.75 9.46 -7.14
C HIS A 123 -23.54 9.88 -7.97
N GLU A 124 -23.61 9.80 -9.30
CA GLU A 124 -22.49 10.13 -10.21
C GLU A 124 -21.83 11.48 -9.90
N ALA A 125 -22.64 12.52 -9.63
CA ALA A 125 -22.14 13.86 -9.32
C ALA A 125 -21.34 13.91 -8.00
N GLU A 126 -21.81 13.22 -6.96
CA GLU A 126 -21.10 13.14 -5.67
C GLU A 126 -19.83 12.30 -5.80
N ILE A 127 -19.86 11.19 -6.54
CA ILE A 127 -18.66 10.37 -6.81
C ILE A 127 -17.58 11.21 -7.51
N LYS A 128 -17.94 11.95 -8.58
CA LYS A 128 -16.99 12.83 -9.28
C LYS A 128 -16.43 13.91 -8.36
N LYS A 129 -17.28 14.54 -7.54
CA LYS A 129 -16.85 15.54 -6.57
C LYS A 129 -15.83 14.96 -5.59
N THR A 130 -16.10 13.77 -5.05
CA THR A 130 -15.19 13.08 -4.11
C THR A 130 -13.85 12.76 -4.76
N ILE A 131 -13.83 12.28 -6.01
CA ILE A 131 -12.60 12.04 -6.77
C ILE A 131 -11.81 13.34 -6.91
N THR A 132 -12.43 14.43 -7.34
CA THR A 132 -11.75 15.74 -7.49
C THR A 132 -11.21 16.26 -6.16
N THR A 133 -11.92 16.06 -5.04
CA THR A 133 -11.42 16.39 -3.71
C THR A 133 -10.17 15.59 -3.35
N LEU A 134 -10.16 14.28 -3.60
CA LEU A 134 -9.01 13.41 -3.36
C LEU A 134 -7.81 13.76 -4.27
N GLU A 135 -8.05 14.05 -5.56
CA GLU A 135 -7.02 14.51 -6.49
C GLU A 135 -6.41 15.86 -6.09
N THR A 136 -7.20 16.71 -5.43
CA THR A 136 -6.72 17.97 -4.85
C THR A 136 -5.88 17.70 -3.60
N LEU A 137 -6.32 16.78 -2.75
CA LEU A 137 -5.58 16.37 -1.55
C LEU A 137 -4.20 15.78 -1.87
N LEU A 138 -4.06 14.99 -2.94
CA LEU A 138 -2.75 14.48 -3.38
C LEU A 138 -1.71 15.58 -3.65
N LYS A 139 -2.17 16.80 -3.97
CA LYS A 139 -1.30 17.95 -4.27
C LYS A 139 -1.04 18.84 -3.04
N GLU A 140 -1.66 18.54 -1.90
CA GLU A 140 -1.39 19.24 -0.65
C GLU A 140 -0.02 18.85 -0.12
N ASN A 141 0.77 19.84 0.29
CA ASN A 141 2.13 19.63 0.81
C ASN A 141 2.17 19.61 2.34
N ASP A 142 1.14 20.15 3.00
CA ASP A 142 0.98 20.05 4.44
C ASP A 142 0.38 18.69 4.82
N LEU A 143 1.23 17.80 5.34
CA LEU A 143 0.85 16.44 5.73
C LEU A 143 -0.27 16.41 6.78
N GLN A 144 -0.19 17.27 7.81
CA GLN A 144 -1.21 17.29 8.87
C GLN A 144 -2.57 17.73 8.33
N LYS A 145 -2.55 18.72 7.43
CA LYS A 145 -3.77 19.16 6.75
C LYS A 145 -4.31 18.07 5.83
N LYS A 146 -3.45 17.44 5.03
CA LYS A 146 -3.80 16.35 4.11
C LYS A 146 -4.47 15.19 4.85
N GLU A 147 -3.85 14.71 5.92
CA GLU A 147 -4.36 13.62 6.76
C GLU A 147 -5.72 13.97 7.36
N LYS A 148 -5.82 15.16 7.98
CA LYS A 148 -7.07 15.62 8.59
C LYS A 148 -8.23 15.73 7.59
N GLU A 149 -7.96 16.27 6.41
CA GLU A 149 -8.98 16.42 5.37
C GLU A 149 -9.36 15.07 4.75
N TYR A 150 -8.41 14.14 4.61
CA TYR A 150 -8.67 12.78 4.16
C TYR A 150 -9.52 11.99 5.17
N LEU A 151 -9.14 11.98 6.45
CA LEU A 151 -9.92 11.34 7.52
C LEU A 151 -11.31 11.98 7.69
N GLY A 152 -11.44 13.27 7.36
CA GLY A 152 -12.68 14.01 7.39
C GLY A 152 -13.54 13.87 6.13
N LEU A 153 -13.11 13.14 5.10
CA LEU A 153 -13.74 13.12 3.78
C LEU A 153 -15.24 12.74 3.85
N SER A 154 -15.57 11.74 4.67
CA SER A 154 -16.95 11.24 4.80
C SER A 154 -17.91 12.24 5.44
N ASN A 155 -17.41 13.25 6.15
CA ASN A 155 -18.25 14.27 6.79
C ASN A 155 -18.94 15.18 5.75
N ASN A 156 -18.45 15.19 4.51
CA ASN A 156 -18.99 15.99 3.43
C ASN A 156 -19.97 15.23 2.52
N PHE A 157 -20.26 13.97 2.82
CA PHE A 157 -21.18 13.14 2.03
C PHE A 157 -22.63 13.44 2.38
N SER A 158 -23.52 13.39 1.39
CA SER A 158 -24.96 13.38 1.69
C SER A 158 -25.33 12.10 2.45
N PRO A 159 -26.35 12.12 3.31
CA PRO A 159 -26.85 10.90 3.97
C PRO A 159 -27.20 9.79 2.98
N GLU A 160 -27.78 10.15 1.83
CA GLU A 160 -28.15 9.22 0.77
C GLU A 160 -26.92 8.61 0.10
N PHE A 161 -25.89 9.41 -0.16
CA PHE A 161 -24.64 8.91 -0.71
C PHE A 161 -23.88 8.03 0.29
N ALA A 162 -23.84 8.41 1.57
CA ALA A 162 -23.26 7.57 2.62
C ALA A 162 -23.99 6.21 2.74
N ALA A 163 -25.32 6.21 2.62
CA ALA A 163 -26.11 4.98 2.59
C ALA A 163 -25.87 4.15 1.32
N TYR A 164 -25.75 4.79 0.15
CA TYR A 164 -25.36 4.16 -1.10
C TYR A 164 -23.98 3.52 -1.00
N LEU A 165 -22.98 4.21 -0.44
CA LEU A 165 -21.66 3.64 -0.25
C LEU A 165 -21.75 2.40 0.64
N LYS A 166 -22.46 2.44 1.77
CA LYS A 166 -22.63 1.27 2.64
C LYS A 166 -23.33 0.08 1.95
N THR A 167 -24.25 0.34 1.03
CA THR A 167 -25.07 -0.71 0.38
C THR A 167 -24.48 -1.24 -0.93
N SER A 168 -23.83 -0.39 -1.73
CA SER A 168 -23.27 -0.73 -3.04
C SER A 168 -21.79 -1.11 -2.99
N SER A 169 -21.00 -0.60 -2.03
CA SER A 169 -19.56 -0.89 -2.00
C SER A 169 -19.22 -2.28 -1.50
N LEU A 170 -19.83 -2.76 -0.42
CA LEU A 170 -19.51 -4.07 0.15
C LEU A 170 -19.76 -5.23 -0.83
N PRO A 171 -20.93 -5.33 -1.50
CA PRO A 171 -21.19 -6.41 -2.43
C PRO A 171 -20.28 -6.36 -3.66
N VAL A 172 -19.96 -5.18 -4.16
CA VAL A 172 -19.07 -4.97 -5.31
C VAL A 172 -17.63 -5.29 -4.96
N ILE A 173 -17.15 -4.83 -3.80
CA ILE A 173 -15.81 -5.11 -3.30
C ILE A 173 -15.69 -6.62 -3.06
N ASN A 174 -16.67 -7.25 -2.42
CA ASN A 174 -16.69 -8.69 -2.23
C ASN A 174 -16.73 -9.47 -3.56
N ASP A 175 -17.54 -9.04 -4.54
CA ASP A 175 -17.57 -9.67 -5.88
C ASP A 175 -16.23 -9.49 -6.62
N THR A 176 -15.60 -8.33 -6.48
CA THR A 176 -14.28 -8.09 -7.08
C THR A 176 -13.19 -8.92 -6.40
N LEU A 177 -13.16 -8.98 -5.06
CA LEU A 177 -12.26 -9.87 -4.30
C LEU A 177 -12.47 -11.34 -4.71
N GLN A 178 -13.72 -11.79 -4.87
CA GLN A 178 -14.03 -13.14 -5.34
C GLN A 178 -13.56 -13.40 -6.77
N LYS A 179 -13.72 -12.42 -7.68
CA LYS A 179 -13.18 -12.52 -9.05
C LYS A 179 -11.66 -12.60 -9.05
N THR A 180 -10.99 -11.83 -8.20
CA THR A 180 -9.54 -11.87 -8.01
C THR A 180 -9.06 -13.25 -7.52
N ILE A 181 -9.76 -13.85 -6.55
CA ILE A 181 -9.47 -15.23 -6.11
C ILE A 181 -9.59 -16.22 -7.27
N LYS A 182 -10.70 -16.16 -8.02
CA LYS A 182 -10.92 -17.05 -9.17
C LYS A 182 -9.85 -16.90 -10.25
N PHE A 183 -9.39 -15.68 -10.48
CA PHE A 183 -8.29 -15.41 -11.38
C PHE A 183 -7.00 -16.09 -10.89
N PHE A 184 -6.65 -15.92 -9.61
CA PHE A 184 -5.48 -16.59 -9.04
C PHE A 184 -5.58 -18.11 -9.05
N ASP A 185 -6.75 -18.68 -8.75
CA ASP A 185 -6.98 -20.12 -8.91
C ASP A 185 -6.73 -20.60 -10.34
N SER A 186 -7.16 -19.81 -11.33
CA SER A 186 -6.98 -20.12 -12.74
C SER A 186 -5.51 -20.04 -13.18
N VAL A 187 -4.75 -19.09 -12.62
CA VAL A 187 -3.30 -18.98 -12.87
C VAL A 187 -2.53 -20.11 -12.20
N LEU A 188 -2.85 -20.43 -10.94
CA LEU A 188 -2.21 -21.50 -10.17
C LEU A 188 -2.52 -22.90 -10.73
N ALA A 189 -3.67 -23.07 -11.40
CA ALA A 189 -4.00 -24.31 -12.10
C ALA A 189 -3.14 -24.57 -13.36
N GLN A 190 -2.43 -23.56 -13.88
CA GLN A 190 -1.51 -23.75 -15.00
C GLN A 190 -0.22 -24.40 -14.49
N LYS A 191 0.04 -25.64 -14.94
CA LYS A 191 1.18 -26.48 -14.49
C LYS A 191 2.58 -25.91 -14.75
N GLU A 192 2.70 -24.81 -15.51
CA GLU A 192 3.94 -24.10 -15.84
C GLU A 192 4.01 -22.69 -15.22
N GLY A 193 3.25 -22.44 -14.14
CA GLY A 193 3.17 -21.12 -13.50
C GLY A 193 4.51 -20.59 -12.98
N LYS A 194 4.82 -19.33 -13.26
CA LYS A 194 5.86 -18.55 -12.56
C LYS A 194 5.22 -17.84 -11.37
N PHE A 195 6.03 -17.51 -10.35
CA PHE A 195 5.58 -16.79 -9.14
C PHE A 195 4.48 -17.50 -8.33
N VAL A 196 4.46 -18.84 -8.33
CA VAL A 196 3.42 -19.66 -7.68
C VAL A 196 3.26 -19.30 -6.20
N LYS A 197 4.37 -19.03 -5.51
CA LYS A 197 4.37 -18.70 -4.09
C LYS A 197 3.73 -17.32 -3.86
N GLU A 198 4.19 -16.32 -4.59
CA GLU A 198 3.72 -14.93 -4.49
C GLU A 198 2.23 -14.81 -4.85
N ILE A 199 1.77 -15.56 -5.86
CA ILE A 199 0.36 -15.59 -6.25
C ILE A 199 -0.50 -16.28 -5.18
N THR A 200 0.04 -17.33 -4.52
CA THR A 200 -0.65 -17.99 -3.40
C THR A 200 -0.78 -17.06 -2.20
N GLU A 201 0.27 -16.28 -1.89
CA GLU A 201 0.27 -15.30 -0.81
C GLU A 201 -0.71 -14.15 -1.07
N LEU A 202 -0.74 -13.61 -2.29
CA LEU A 202 -1.73 -12.61 -2.70
C LEU A 202 -3.15 -13.16 -2.62
N LYS A 203 -3.37 -14.42 -3.01
CA LYS A 203 -4.68 -15.08 -2.89
C LYS A 203 -5.12 -15.20 -1.43
N ALA A 204 -4.25 -15.66 -0.54
CA ALA A 204 -4.56 -15.80 0.89
C ALA A 204 -4.92 -14.46 1.55
N MET A 205 -4.26 -13.38 1.14
CA MET A 205 -4.57 -12.03 1.60
C MET A 205 -6.00 -11.60 1.19
N VAL A 206 -6.39 -11.87 -0.05
CA VAL A 206 -7.74 -11.60 -0.57
C VAL A 206 -8.80 -12.45 0.15
N GLU A 207 -8.52 -13.74 0.38
CA GLU A 207 -9.40 -14.64 1.13
C GLU A 207 -9.61 -14.17 2.58
N GLY A 208 -8.54 -13.67 3.23
CA GLY A 208 -8.58 -13.19 4.61
C GLY A 208 -9.51 -12.00 4.84
N VAL A 209 -9.68 -11.13 3.85
CA VAL A 209 -10.55 -9.94 3.95
C VAL A 209 -11.96 -10.16 3.43
N LEU A 210 -12.28 -11.36 2.91
CA LEU A 210 -13.61 -11.67 2.37
C LEU A 210 -14.67 -11.92 3.45
N GLY A 211 -14.25 -12.19 4.69
CA GLY A 211 -15.15 -12.37 5.84
C GLY A 211 -15.98 -11.13 6.17
N GLU A 212 -17.07 -11.34 6.91
CA GLU A 212 -17.97 -10.28 7.39
C GLU A 212 -17.32 -9.37 8.45
N SER A 213 -16.24 -9.83 9.08
CA SER A 213 -15.50 -9.10 10.11
C SER A 213 -14.51 -8.06 9.56
N ALA A 214 -14.20 -8.09 8.26
CA ALA A 214 -13.28 -7.14 7.63
C ALA A 214 -14.00 -5.85 7.24
N SER A 215 -13.40 -4.70 7.56
CA SER A 215 -13.96 -3.39 7.21
C SER A 215 -13.86 -3.11 5.70
N ILE A 216 -14.58 -2.10 5.22
CA ILE A 216 -14.55 -1.67 3.81
C ILE A 216 -13.13 -1.17 3.45
N GLU A 217 -12.50 -0.47 4.40
CA GLU A 217 -11.16 0.06 4.30
C GLU A 217 -10.13 -1.07 4.15
N GLU A 218 -10.22 -2.11 4.99
CA GLU A 218 -9.35 -3.29 4.95
C GLU A 218 -9.47 -4.03 3.61
N LYS A 219 -10.71 -4.22 3.14
CA LYS A 219 -11.00 -4.86 1.85
C LYS A 219 -10.45 -4.05 0.66
N ASN A 220 -10.59 -2.73 0.68
CA ASN A 220 -10.09 -1.85 -0.37
C ASN A 220 -8.55 -1.77 -0.38
N ARG A 221 -7.91 -1.73 0.81
CA ARG A 221 -6.45 -1.78 0.94
C ARG A 221 -5.88 -3.03 0.26
N VAL A 222 -6.40 -4.21 0.62
CA VAL A 222 -5.97 -5.48 0.00
C VAL A 222 -6.25 -5.51 -1.49
N LEU A 223 -7.38 -4.99 -1.95
CA LEU A 223 -7.69 -4.92 -3.38
C LEU A 223 -6.71 -4.00 -4.14
N GLY A 224 -6.30 -2.89 -3.52
CA GLY A 224 -5.27 -1.99 -4.04
C GLY A 224 -3.89 -2.67 -4.13
N GLU A 225 -3.46 -3.37 -3.09
CA GLU A 225 -2.19 -4.12 -3.07
C GLU A 225 -2.14 -5.19 -4.16
N VAL A 226 -3.26 -5.88 -4.36
CA VAL A 226 -3.36 -6.97 -5.35
C VAL A 226 -3.47 -6.45 -6.78
N THR A 227 -4.22 -5.37 -6.99
CA THR A 227 -4.39 -4.77 -8.33
C THR A 227 -3.09 -4.09 -8.78
N SER A 228 -2.38 -3.49 -7.85
CA SER A 228 -1.20 -2.71 -8.17
C SER A 228 0.03 -3.60 -8.36
N ALA A 229 0.21 -4.69 -7.60
CA ALA A 229 1.43 -5.51 -7.61
C ALA A 229 2.72 -4.66 -7.81
N ASN A 230 2.72 -3.44 -7.26
CA ASN A 230 3.55 -2.33 -7.73
C ASN A 230 5.06 -2.57 -7.51
N ASN A 231 5.38 -3.55 -6.67
CA ASN A 231 6.70 -3.75 -6.10
C ASN A 231 7.45 -4.94 -6.71
N ASN A 232 6.80 -5.70 -7.58
CA ASN A 232 7.45 -6.66 -8.47
C ASN A 232 6.92 -6.46 -9.89
N LYS A 233 7.60 -5.60 -10.66
CA LYS A 233 7.22 -5.27 -12.04
C LYS A 233 7.10 -6.52 -12.92
N GLU A 234 7.88 -7.56 -12.66
CA GLU A 234 7.80 -8.82 -13.40
C GLU A 234 6.55 -9.63 -13.03
N LEU A 235 6.19 -9.69 -11.74
CA LEU A 235 4.93 -10.29 -11.28
C LEU A 235 3.72 -9.52 -11.82
N HIS A 236 3.74 -8.18 -11.75
CA HIS A 236 2.66 -7.36 -12.30
C HIS A 236 2.51 -7.56 -13.81
N ALA A 237 3.60 -7.57 -14.56
CA ALA A 237 3.58 -7.84 -16.00
C ALA A 237 3.10 -9.27 -16.31
N TYR A 238 3.52 -10.25 -15.50
CA TYR A 238 3.08 -11.64 -15.61
C TYR A 238 1.59 -11.78 -15.35
N LEU A 239 1.07 -11.22 -14.25
CA LEU A 239 -0.34 -11.24 -13.90
C LEU A 239 -1.18 -10.47 -14.91
N THR A 240 -0.72 -9.32 -15.40
CA THR A 240 -1.40 -8.57 -16.46
C THR A 240 -1.50 -9.39 -17.74
N LYS A 241 -0.40 -10.03 -18.16
CA LYS A 241 -0.39 -10.92 -19.32
C LYS A 241 -1.34 -12.11 -19.12
N LYS A 242 -1.30 -12.73 -17.95
CA LYS A 242 -2.19 -13.87 -17.61
C LYS A 242 -3.64 -13.46 -17.54
N HIS A 243 -3.93 -12.26 -17.06
CA HIS A 243 -5.28 -11.72 -17.09
C HIS A 243 -5.76 -11.64 -18.53
N ILE A 244 -4.98 -11.08 -19.47
CA ILE A 244 -5.35 -11.02 -20.89
C ILE A 244 -5.54 -12.42 -21.50
N GLU A 245 -4.68 -13.39 -21.16
CA GLU A 245 -4.76 -14.77 -21.67
C GLU A 245 -5.97 -15.56 -21.13
N LEU A 246 -6.46 -15.20 -19.94
CA LEU A 246 -7.54 -15.89 -19.23
C LEU A 246 -8.88 -15.14 -19.26
N SER A 247 -8.93 -13.96 -19.90
CA SER A 247 -10.16 -13.18 -20.15
C SER A 247 -10.90 -13.68 -21.38
#